data_AF-A0A090R739-F1
#
_entry.id   AF-A0A090R739-F1
#
_cell.length_a   1.000
_cell.length_b   1.000
_cell.length_c   1.000
_cell.angle_alpha   90.00
_cell.angle_beta   90.00
_cell.angle_gamma   90.00
#
_symmetry.space_group_name_H-M   'P 1'
#
loop_
_entity.id
_entity.type
_entity.pdbx_description
1 polymer ?
#
loop_
_entity_poly.entity_id
_entity_poly.type
_entity_poly.pdbx_seq_one_letter_code
_entity_poly.pdbx_strand_id
1 'polypeptide(L)' 'MVAVAEEIGLDGTRFRQDMADPQRQQEIAQDKALAEAYGVNSTPTLVINQQWAIPGAVSLAQLREAMTEIQAVSQA' A
#
# COMPACT_ATOMS: atom_id res chain seq x y z
N MET A 1 -11.79 -8.33 13.81
CA MET A 1 -11.78 -7.69 12.48
C MET A 1 -13.12 -7.01 12.19
N VAL A 2 -14.26 -7.71 12.24
CA VAL A 2 -15.60 -7.07 12.11
C VAL A 2 -15.79 -5.90 13.09
N ALA A 3 -15.45 -6.09 14.38
CA ALA A 3 -15.59 -5.02 15.38
C ALA A 3 -14.78 -3.74 15.04
N VAL A 4 -13.58 -3.90 14.44
CA VAL A 4 -12.76 -2.76 14.00
C VAL A 4 -13.41 -2.05 12.81
N ALA A 5 -14.01 -2.80 11.89
CA ALA A 5 -14.74 -2.24 10.77
C ALA A 5 -15.97 -1.43 11.25
N GLU A 6 -16.73 -1.97 12.20
CA GLU A 6 -17.88 -1.29 12.80
C GLU A 6 -17.47 -0.03 13.58
N GLU A 7 -16.35 -0.08 14.31
CA GLU A 7 -15.79 1.07 15.06
C GLU A 7 -15.48 2.26 14.16
N ILE A 8 -15.00 2.01 12.93
CA ILE A 8 -14.75 3.07 11.93
C ILE A 8 -15.96 3.37 11.04
N GLY A 9 -17.14 2.83 11.36
CA GLY A 9 -18.42 3.12 10.69
C GLY A 9 -18.72 2.31 9.42
N LEU A 10 -18.01 1.20 9.18
CA LEU A 10 -18.32 0.29 8.07
C LEU A 10 -19.41 -0.73 8.45
N ASP A 11 -20.11 -1.24 7.44
CA ASP A 11 -21.09 -2.32 7.60
C ASP A 11 -20.39 -3.64 7.97
N GLY A 12 -20.57 -4.09 9.21
CA GLY A 12 -19.97 -5.32 9.73
C GLY A 12 -20.52 -6.61 9.11
N THR A 13 -21.77 -6.61 8.63
CA THR A 13 -22.36 -7.76 7.93
C THR A 13 -21.72 -7.92 6.57
N ARG A 14 -21.63 -6.83 5.81
CA ARG A 14 -20.94 -6.81 4.52
C ARG A 14 -19.46 -7.16 4.68
N PHE A 15 -18.77 -6.57 5.66
CA PHE A 15 -17.35 -6.86 5.90
C PHE A 15 -17.12 -8.36 6.17
N ARG A 16 -18.00 -9.01 6.94
CA ARG A 16 -17.93 -10.45 7.19
C ARG A 16 -18.11 -11.28 5.92
N GLN A 17 -18.98 -10.86 5.00
CA GLN A 17 -19.17 -11.51 3.71
C GLN A 17 -17.93 -11.34 2.83
N ASP A 18 -17.42 -10.11 2.71
CA ASP A 18 -16.20 -9.79 1.95
C ASP A 18 -14.99 -10.61 2.45
N MET A 19 -14.87 -10.85 3.77
CA MET A 19 -13.80 -11.69 4.32
C MET A 19 -13.82 -13.15 3.81
N ALA A 20 -15.00 -13.67 3.46
CA ALA A 20 -15.18 -15.03 2.95
C ALA A 20 -15.24 -15.10 1.42
N ASP A 21 -15.26 -13.95 0.74
CA ASP A 21 -15.41 -13.85 -0.70
C ASP A 21 -14.09 -14.23 -1.42
N PRO A 22 -14.10 -15.27 -2.28
CA PRO A 22 -12.92 -15.67 -3.06
C PRO A 22 -12.37 -14.53 -3.94
N GLN A 23 -13.22 -13.63 -4.43
CA GLN A 23 -12.79 -12.49 -5.24
C GLN A 23 -11.89 -11.54 -4.42
N ARG A 24 -12.24 -11.28 -3.15
CA ARG A 24 -11.40 -10.48 -2.25
C ARG A 24 -10.05 -11.12 -1.97
N GLN A 25 -10.02 -12.45 -1.83
CA GLN A 25 -8.77 -13.19 -1.68
C GLN A 25 -7.91 -13.08 -2.95
N GLN A 26 -8.53 -13.11 -4.13
CA GLN A 26 -7.84 -12.92 -5.40
C GLN A 26 -7.26 -11.50 -5.54
N GLU A 27 -8.01 -10.46 -5.14
CA GLU A 27 -7.53 -9.08 -5.12
C GLU A 27 -6.28 -8.94 -4.23
N ILE A 28 -6.30 -9.50 -3.01
CA ILE A 28 -5.13 -9.51 -2.11
C ILE A 28 -3.93 -10.24 -2.74
N ALA A 29 -4.16 -11.36 -3.44
CA ALA A 29 -3.09 -12.09 -4.11
C ALA A 29 -2.49 -11.30 -5.28
N GLN A 30 -3.31 -10.56 -6.02
CA GLN A 30 -2.86 -9.69 -7.11
C GLN A 30 -2.00 -8.53 -6.58
N ASP A 31 -2.41 -7.90 -5.48
CA ASP A 31 -1.62 -6.84 -4.83
C ASP A 31 -0.24 -7.33 -4.37
N LYS A 32 -0.18 -8.56 -3.83
CA LYS A 32 1.10 -9.20 -3.45
C LYS A 32 1.98 -9.46 -4.67
N ALA A 33 1.42 -10.01 -5.74
CA ALA A 33 2.15 -10.26 -6.98
C ALA A 33 2.65 -8.96 -7.61
N LEU A 34 1.88 -7.87 -7.54
CA LEU A 34 2.28 -6.55 -8.00
C LEU A 34 3.47 -6.01 -7.18
N ALA A 35 3.42 -6.14 -5.85
CA ALA A 35 4.52 -5.76 -4.98
C ALA A 35 5.80 -6.54 -5.30
N GLU A 36 5.70 -7.85 -5.49
CA GLU A 36 6.83 -8.71 -5.91
C GLU A 36 7.38 -8.29 -7.29
N ALA A 37 6.51 -7.98 -8.25
CA ALA A 37 6.91 -7.52 -9.59
C ALA A 37 7.67 -6.18 -9.56
N TYR A 38 7.38 -5.31 -8.59
CA TYR A 38 8.14 -4.09 -8.33
C TYR A 38 9.37 -4.29 -7.44
N GLY A 39 9.70 -5.53 -7.08
CA GLY A 39 10.87 -5.83 -6.25
C GLY A 39 10.70 -5.46 -4.77
N VAL A 40 9.47 -5.24 -4.30
CA VAL A 40 9.18 -4.94 -2.90
C VAL A 40 9.43 -6.18 -2.04
N ASN A 41 10.43 -6.12 -1.16
CA ASN A 41 10.85 -7.23 -0.30
C ASN A 41 10.60 -6.98 1.21
N SER A 42 10.10 -5.81 1.57
CA SER A 42 9.85 -5.41 2.96
C SER A 42 8.76 -4.35 3.05
N THR A 43 8.14 -4.23 4.22
CA THR A 43 7.07 -3.26 4.49
C THR A 43 7.43 -2.37 5.69
N PRO A 44 7.12 -1.05 5.65
CA PRO A 44 6.50 -0.35 4.53
C PRO A 44 7.51 -0.11 3.39
N THR A 45 7.03 -0.09 2.15
CA THR A 45 7.78 0.41 0.99
C THR A 45 6.85 1.32 0.21
N LEU A 46 7.31 2.52 -0.14
CA LEU A 46 6.57 3.45 -0.98
C LEU A 46 7.07 3.34 -2.43
N VAL A 47 6.15 3.12 -3.36
CA VAL A 47 6.45 3.12 -4.80
C VAL A 47 5.86 4.39 -5.40
N ILE A 48 6.69 5.19 -6.09
CA ILE A 48 6.29 6.47 -6.68
C ILE A 48 6.50 6.40 -8.19
N ASN A 49 5.43 6.70 -8.93
CA ASN A 49 5.40 6.71 -10.41
C ASN A 49 5.96 5.44 -11.06
N GLN A 50 5.90 4.28 -10.39
CA GLN A 50 6.46 2.99 -10.86
C GLN A 50 7.98 3.02 -11.15
N GLN A 51 8.68 4.09 -10.75
CA GLN A 51 10.10 4.31 -11.06
C GLN A 51 10.96 4.37 -9.81
N TRP A 52 10.40 4.83 -8.69
CA TRP A 52 11.11 5.03 -7.43
C TRP A 52 10.54 4.13 -6.35
N ALA A 53 11.43 3.55 -5.54
CA ALA A 53 11.07 2.77 -4.36
C ALA A 53 11.79 3.33 -3.14
N ILE A 54 11.04 3.64 -2.08
CA ILE A 54 11.55 4.07 -0.77
C ILE A 54 11.26 2.94 0.22
N PRO A 55 12.22 2.05 0.50
CA PRO A 55 12.02 0.92 1.41
C PRO A 55 12.17 1.34 2.87
N GLY A 56 11.36 0.71 3.72
CA GLY A 56 11.40 0.86 5.17
C GLY A 56 10.67 2.10 5.70
N ALA A 57 10.50 2.13 7.02
CA ALA A 57 9.93 3.26 7.74
C ALA A 57 10.97 4.37 7.91
N VAL A 58 11.12 5.21 6.88
CA VAL A 58 11.98 6.40 6.93
C VAL A 58 11.34 7.52 7.75
N SER A 59 12.17 8.43 8.27
CA SER A 59 11.68 9.63 8.98
C SER A 59 10.94 10.59 8.04
N LEU A 60 10.08 11.46 8.59
CA LEU A 60 9.39 12.49 7.81
C LEU A 60 10.37 13.43 7.09
N ALA A 61 11.53 13.72 7.69
CA ALA A 61 12.56 14.55 7.07
C ALA A 61 13.14 13.88 5.82
N GLN A 62 13.54 12.61 5.93
CA GLN A 62 14.05 11.81 4.81
C GLN A 62 12.99 11.64 3.71
N LEU A 63 11.73 11.45 4.09
CA LEU A 63 10.64 11.35 3.11
C LEU A 63 10.47 12.66 2.33
N ARG A 64 10.51 13.82 3.01
CA ARG A 64 10.40 15.13 2.34
C ARG A 64 11.57 15.40 1.40
N GLU A 65 12.78 15.02 1.80
CA GLU A 65 13.97 15.14 0.97
C GLU A 65 13.83 14.28 -0.31
N ALA A 66 13.51 12.99 -0.16
CA ALA A 66 13.28 12.10 -1.30
C ALA A 66 12.18 12.61 -2.24
N MET A 67 11.06 13.12 -1.69
CA MET A 67 9.99 13.69 -2.52
C MET A 67 10.43 14.95 -3.29
N THR A 68 11.30 15.78 -2.70
CA THR A 68 11.83 16.98 -3.37
C THR A 68 12.74 16.58 -4.53
N GLU A 69 13.61 15.59 -4.32
CA GLU A 69 14.48 15.04 -5.38
C GLU A 69 13.68 14.42 -6.52
N ILE A 70 12.69 13.58 -6.21
CA ILE A 70 11.82 12.94 -7.22
C ILE A 70 11.08 13.99 -8.05
N GLN A 71 10.57 15.06 -7.41
CA GLN A 71 9.88 16.15 -8.11
C GLN A 71 10.81 16.94 -9.03
N ALA A 72 12.07 17.17 -8.63
CA ALA A 72 13.05 17.88 -9.45
C ALA A 72 13.41 17.08 -10.70
N VAL A 73 13.60 15.76 -10.58
CA VAL A 73 13.92 14.87 -11.71
C VAL A 73 12.74 14.71 -12.66
N SER A 74 11.50 14.69 -12.16
CA SER A 74 10.30 14.46 -12.99
C SER A 74 9.85 15.68 -13.80
N GLN A 75 10.41 16.88 -13.53
CA GLN A 75 10.11 18.13 -14.24
C GLN A 75 11.15 18.49 -15.31
N ALA A 76 12.21 17.69 -15.46
CA ALA A 76 13.26 17.85 -16.45
C ALA A 76 13.03 16.94 -17.67
#